data_AF-A0A3D5BA56-F1
#
_entry.id   AF-A0A3D5BA56-F1
#
_cell.length_a   1.000
_cell.length_b   1.000
_cell.length_c   1.000
_cell.angle_alpha   90.00
_cell.angle_beta   90.00
_cell.angle_gamma   90.00
#
_symmetry.space_group_name_H-M   'P 1'
#
loop_
_entity.id
_entity.type
_entity.pdbx_description
1 polymer ?
#
loop_
_entity_poly.entity_id
_entity_poly.type
_entity_poly.pdbx_seq_one_letter_code
_entity_poly.pdbx_strand_id
1 'polypeptide(L)'
;MADNCETKKNLRVCVSGGHRDGNDRSYVEECYKMGEKIAKMGFCLDYGFSNTGVMGAVARGVIDNFEKNKDKYPEGVQPIIGVTTKEYYELYEKDEILQKVSQVVIEDSLENRKNKLLAADIVVFAPGGVGTLDELAYDCVAMQDGFLKNKPFIIYNINNFFYHILETLKELATTGFATRMPFIVVDDSWTLEMAFRLIQMKIRECADGTEAYANARQLAYEMPYFIKRKLSSSHSIEELSKEVDEIQKNGTAAQKEYLSGEIEQAYLEKEIERMYDRLAKIGSETGMVSEKLANLKKWKKAALKK
;
A
#
# COMPACT_ATOMS: atom_id res chain seq x y z
N MET A 1 5.91 12.76 -25.78
CA MET A 1 4.79 13.71 -25.76
C MET A 1 4.72 14.26 -24.35
N ALA A 2 4.74 15.59 -24.19
CA ALA A 2 4.61 16.22 -22.90
C ALA A 2 3.22 15.86 -22.36
N ASP A 3 3.17 15.05 -21.29
CA ASP A 3 1.96 14.93 -20.47
C ASP A 3 1.79 16.30 -19.81
N ASN A 4 0.86 17.10 -20.32
CA ASN A 4 0.37 18.24 -19.56
C ASN A 4 -0.09 17.70 -18.21
N CYS A 5 0.52 18.15 -17.12
CA CYS A 5 0.00 18.01 -15.78
C CYS A 5 -1.27 18.88 -15.66
N GLU A 6 -2.34 18.50 -16.37
CA GLU A 6 -3.67 18.87 -15.94
C GLU A 6 -3.88 18.19 -14.59
N THR A 7 -4.19 18.99 -13.58
CA THR A 7 -4.49 18.53 -12.22
C THR A 7 -5.59 17.47 -12.29
N LYS A 8 -5.21 16.19 -12.31
CA LYS A 8 -6.16 15.07 -12.25
C LYS A 8 -6.93 15.20 -10.95
N LYS A 9 -8.19 15.59 -11.03
CA LYS A 9 -9.07 15.70 -9.86
C LYS A 9 -9.28 14.34 -9.18
N ASN A 10 -9.16 13.24 -9.93
CA ASN A 10 -9.40 11.88 -9.47
C ASN A 10 -8.16 11.02 -9.77
N LEU A 11 -7.34 10.80 -8.73
CA LEU A 11 -6.23 9.87 -8.83
C LEU A 11 -6.75 8.44 -8.87
N ARG A 12 -6.14 7.61 -9.71
CA ARG A 12 -6.38 6.17 -9.76
C ARG A 12 -5.43 5.46 -8.82
N VAL A 13 -5.98 4.59 -7.99
CA VAL A 13 -5.22 3.77 -7.03
C VAL A 13 -5.38 2.31 -7.44
N CYS A 14 -4.28 1.68 -7.86
CA CYS A 14 -4.23 0.24 -8.05
C CYS A 14 -4.04 -0.44 -6.69
N VAL A 15 -4.87 -1.45 -6.38
CA VAL A 15 -4.67 -2.29 -5.21
C VAL A 15 -4.44 -3.74 -5.61
N SER A 16 -3.23 -4.21 -5.31
CA SER A 16 -2.80 -5.60 -5.44
C SER A 16 -2.94 -6.30 -4.10
N GLY A 17 -3.65 -7.43 -4.03
CA GLY A 17 -3.92 -8.12 -2.78
C GLY A 17 -4.44 -9.55 -2.94
N GLY A 18 -4.61 -10.26 -1.83
CA GLY A 18 -5.08 -11.64 -1.85
C GLY A 18 -6.57 -11.80 -2.17
N HIS A 19 -6.92 -12.85 -2.90
CA HIS A 19 -8.31 -13.33 -3.06
C HIS A 19 -8.81 -14.12 -1.83
N ARG A 20 -7.95 -14.35 -0.83
CA ARG A 20 -8.26 -15.02 0.44
C ARG A 20 -8.20 -14.02 1.59
N ASP A 21 -8.96 -14.28 2.64
CA ASP A 21 -9.07 -13.40 3.82
C ASP A 21 -7.77 -13.37 4.65
N GLY A 22 -7.00 -14.46 4.62
CA GLY A 22 -5.96 -14.74 5.61
C GLY A 22 -6.55 -15.33 6.89
N ASN A 23 -5.70 -15.54 7.91
CA ASN A 23 -6.12 -16.14 9.18
C ASN A 23 -6.36 -15.10 10.28
N ASP A 24 -6.10 -13.82 10.00
CA ASP A 24 -6.33 -12.70 10.90
C ASP A 24 -7.37 -11.79 10.26
N ARG A 25 -8.44 -11.51 11.01
CA ARG A 25 -9.56 -10.71 10.55
C ARG A 25 -9.16 -9.26 10.28
N SER A 26 -8.09 -8.78 10.92
CA SER A 26 -7.55 -7.43 10.71
C SER A 26 -7.24 -7.14 9.23
N TYR A 27 -6.82 -8.16 8.45
CA TYR A 27 -6.50 -7.99 7.03
C TYR A 27 -7.71 -7.53 6.23
N VAL A 28 -8.84 -8.21 6.38
CA VAL A 28 -10.09 -7.87 5.67
C VAL A 28 -10.66 -6.55 6.19
N GLU A 29 -10.60 -6.31 7.50
CA GLU A 29 -11.13 -5.08 8.12
C GLU A 29 -10.36 -3.83 7.68
N GLU A 30 -9.03 -3.87 7.73
CA GLU A 30 -8.19 -2.74 7.31
C GLU A 30 -8.24 -2.54 5.79
N CYS A 31 -8.45 -3.59 5.00
CA CYS A 31 -8.62 -3.46 3.55
C CYS A 31 -10.00 -2.91 3.17
N TYR A 32 -11.06 -3.24 3.92
CA TYR A 32 -12.35 -2.55 3.77
C TYR A 32 -12.22 -1.06 4.09
N LYS A 33 -11.57 -0.71 5.20
CA LYS A 33 -11.31 0.70 5.56
C LYS A 33 -10.47 1.41 4.51
N MET A 34 -9.49 0.75 3.89
CA MET A 34 -8.76 1.31 2.75
C MET A 34 -9.71 1.67 1.60
N GLY A 35 -10.63 0.79 1.23
CA GLY A 35 -11.65 1.10 0.22
C GLY A 35 -12.52 2.32 0.61
N GLU A 36 -12.91 2.41 1.88
CA GLU A 36 -13.60 3.59 2.41
C GLU A 36 -12.77 4.87 2.25
N LYS A 37 -11.46 4.83 2.54
CA LYS A 37 -10.56 5.99 2.35
C LYS A 37 -10.47 6.40 0.88
N ILE A 38 -10.30 5.43 -0.03
CA ILE A 38 -10.27 5.68 -1.48
C ILE A 38 -11.53 6.44 -1.91
N ALA A 39 -12.72 5.97 -1.50
CA ALA A 39 -13.99 6.61 -1.83
C ALA A 39 -14.11 8.03 -1.26
N LYS A 40 -13.80 8.20 0.04
CA LYS A 40 -13.86 9.50 0.73
C LYS A 40 -12.95 10.56 0.12
N MET A 41 -11.83 10.14 -0.46
CA MET A 41 -10.84 11.03 -1.07
C MET A 41 -11.12 11.33 -2.55
N GLY A 42 -12.19 10.76 -3.13
CA GLY A 42 -12.53 10.93 -4.54
C GLY A 42 -11.59 10.17 -5.49
N PHE A 43 -10.88 9.18 -4.99
CA PHE A 43 -9.99 8.34 -5.80
C PHE A 43 -10.78 7.23 -6.50
N CYS A 44 -10.29 6.79 -7.65
CA CYS A 44 -10.84 5.65 -8.37
C CYS A 44 -10.00 4.40 -8.08
N LEU A 45 -10.62 3.30 -7.70
CA LEU A 45 -9.96 2.03 -7.47
C LEU A 45 -9.77 1.27 -8.79
N ASP A 46 -8.54 0.91 -9.10
CA ASP A 46 -8.21 -0.13 -10.08
C ASP A 46 -7.82 -1.40 -9.33
N TYR A 47 -8.37 -2.55 -9.68
CA TYR A 47 -8.04 -3.79 -8.97
C TYR A 47 -8.27 -5.04 -9.80
N GLY A 48 -7.81 -6.17 -9.28
CA GLY A 48 -7.77 -7.46 -9.97
C GLY A 48 -9.10 -8.18 -10.22
N PHE A 49 -10.25 -7.53 -9.97
CA PHE A 49 -11.61 -8.05 -10.17
C PHE A 49 -11.95 -9.33 -9.36
N SER A 50 -11.98 -9.23 -8.04
CA SER A 50 -12.37 -10.32 -7.14
C SER A 50 -13.22 -9.81 -5.98
N ASN A 51 -14.27 -10.55 -5.60
CA ASN A 51 -15.15 -10.17 -4.48
C ASN A 51 -14.83 -10.86 -3.15
N THR A 52 -13.85 -11.77 -3.13
CA THR A 52 -13.43 -12.48 -1.92
C THR A 52 -12.11 -11.92 -1.38
N GLY A 53 -11.79 -12.27 -0.14
CA GLY A 53 -10.50 -11.92 0.42
C GLY A 53 -10.32 -10.43 0.69
N VAL A 54 -9.04 -10.07 0.78
CA VAL A 54 -8.58 -8.70 0.85
C VAL A 54 -9.09 -7.89 -0.34
N MET A 55 -8.94 -8.36 -1.58
CA MET A 55 -9.41 -7.62 -2.77
C MET A 55 -10.91 -7.29 -2.71
N GLY A 56 -11.73 -8.29 -2.35
CA GLY A 56 -13.16 -8.09 -2.20
C GLY A 56 -13.51 -7.09 -1.10
N ALA A 57 -12.74 -7.06 -0.02
CA ALA A 57 -12.93 -6.11 1.07
C ALA A 57 -12.71 -4.67 0.58
N VAL A 58 -11.65 -4.41 -0.19
CA VAL A 58 -11.36 -3.08 -0.75
C VAL A 58 -12.48 -2.65 -1.71
N ALA A 59 -12.89 -3.55 -2.61
CA ALA A 59 -13.96 -3.28 -3.57
C ALA A 59 -15.28 -2.92 -2.87
N ARG A 60 -15.67 -3.70 -1.85
CA ARG A 60 -16.83 -3.38 -1.00
C ARG A 60 -16.69 -2.03 -0.30
N GLY A 61 -15.53 -1.77 0.29
CA GLY A 61 -15.26 -0.50 0.97
C GLY A 61 -15.45 0.72 0.05
N VAL A 62 -15.05 0.62 -1.22
CA VAL A 62 -15.29 1.66 -2.22
C VAL A 62 -16.77 1.75 -2.58
N ILE A 63 -17.41 0.63 -2.95
CA ILE A 63 -18.79 0.58 -3.42
C ILE A 63 -19.76 1.08 -2.34
N ASP A 64 -19.62 0.60 -1.11
CA ASP A 64 -20.51 0.93 0.02
C ASP A 64 -20.43 2.41 0.43
N ASN A 65 -19.33 3.08 0.09
CA ASN A 65 -19.09 4.48 0.43
C ASN A 65 -19.24 5.43 -0.76
N PHE A 66 -19.44 4.94 -1.99
CA PHE A 66 -19.46 5.80 -3.17
C PHE A 66 -20.60 6.82 -3.15
N GLU A 67 -21.85 6.39 -2.90
CA GLU A 67 -23.01 7.29 -3.02
C GLU A 67 -22.91 8.51 -2.08
N LYS A 68 -22.38 8.31 -0.86
CA LYS A 68 -22.19 9.39 0.13
C LYS A 68 -21.06 10.36 -0.24
N ASN A 69 -20.16 9.95 -1.13
CA ASN A 69 -18.98 10.72 -1.56
C ASN A 69 -19.04 11.04 -3.06
N LYS A 70 -20.21 10.89 -3.70
CA LYS A 70 -20.39 11.08 -5.14
C LYS A 70 -20.06 12.51 -5.58
N ASP A 71 -20.19 13.49 -4.68
CA ASP A 71 -19.79 14.88 -4.87
C ASP A 71 -18.27 15.06 -5.10
N LYS A 72 -17.46 14.06 -4.73
CA LYS A 72 -16.01 14.03 -4.98
C LYS A 72 -15.64 13.57 -6.39
N TYR A 73 -16.60 13.02 -7.14
CA TYR A 73 -16.39 12.47 -8.47
C TYR A 73 -17.01 13.38 -9.53
N PRO A 74 -16.31 13.62 -10.66
CA PRO A 74 -16.91 14.26 -11.82
C PRO A 74 -18.11 13.46 -12.32
N GLU A 75 -19.05 14.14 -12.96
CA GLU A 75 -20.24 13.51 -13.50
C GLU A 75 -19.86 12.37 -14.48
N GLY A 76 -20.47 11.20 -14.28
CA GLY A 76 -20.23 10.00 -15.09
C GLY A 76 -18.97 9.21 -14.74
N VAL A 77 -18.10 9.70 -13.85
CA VAL A 77 -16.90 8.96 -13.42
C VAL A 77 -17.29 7.87 -12.42
N GLN A 78 -16.76 6.68 -12.67
CA GLN A 78 -16.99 5.51 -11.85
C GLN A 78 -15.93 5.37 -10.76
N PRO A 79 -16.29 4.90 -9.55
CA PRO A 79 -15.36 4.82 -8.42
C PRO A 79 -14.45 3.60 -8.48
N ILE A 80 -14.77 2.61 -9.32
CA ILE A 80 -14.06 1.33 -9.37
C ILE A 80 -14.01 0.76 -10.79
N ILE A 81 -12.83 0.25 -11.16
CA ILE A 81 -12.54 -0.46 -12.41
C ILE A 81 -11.92 -1.81 -12.06
N GLY A 82 -12.58 -2.90 -12.46
CA GLY A 82 -12.01 -4.24 -12.42
C GLY A 82 -11.19 -4.54 -13.65
N VAL A 83 -9.99 -5.11 -13.49
CA VAL A 83 -9.17 -5.60 -14.59
C VAL A 83 -8.92 -7.09 -14.41
N THR A 84 -9.31 -7.87 -15.41
CA THR A 84 -9.31 -9.33 -15.37
C THR A 84 -8.90 -9.92 -16.70
N THR A 85 -8.70 -11.23 -16.75
CA THR A 85 -8.71 -11.98 -18.00
C THR A 85 -10.06 -12.66 -18.20
N LYS A 86 -10.29 -13.20 -19.40
CA LYS A 86 -11.51 -13.93 -19.71
C LYS A 86 -11.73 -15.12 -18.78
N GLU A 87 -10.67 -15.89 -18.52
CA GLU A 87 -10.72 -17.08 -17.67
C GLU A 87 -11.12 -16.75 -16.24
N TYR A 88 -10.60 -15.65 -15.68
CA TYR A 88 -11.00 -15.20 -14.34
C TYR A 88 -12.39 -14.58 -14.32
N TYR A 89 -12.79 -13.86 -15.37
CA TYR A 89 -14.13 -13.27 -15.44
C TYR A 89 -15.23 -14.34 -15.41
N GLU A 90 -15.03 -15.45 -16.12
CA GLU A 90 -15.97 -16.58 -16.18
C GLU A 90 -16.19 -17.25 -14.81
N LEU A 91 -15.25 -17.13 -13.86
CA LEU A 91 -15.42 -17.62 -12.48
C LEU A 91 -16.47 -16.83 -11.68
N TYR A 92 -16.81 -15.63 -12.12
CA TYR A 92 -17.59 -14.65 -11.36
C TYR A 92 -18.82 -14.11 -12.10
N GLU A 93 -19.20 -14.70 -13.23
CA GLU A 93 -20.27 -14.20 -14.11
C GLU A 93 -21.61 -13.94 -13.38
N LYS A 94 -21.88 -14.69 -12.30
CA LYS A 94 -23.12 -14.60 -11.51
C LYS A 94 -22.98 -13.85 -10.18
N ASP A 95 -21.86 -13.17 -9.96
CA ASP A 95 -21.58 -12.56 -8.67
C ASP A 95 -22.24 -11.18 -8.51
N GLU A 96 -23.19 -11.07 -7.60
CA GLU A 96 -23.97 -9.84 -7.38
C GLU A 96 -23.12 -8.65 -6.90
N ILE A 97 -22.00 -8.89 -6.21
CA ILE A 97 -21.11 -7.82 -5.76
C ILE A 97 -20.30 -7.31 -6.95
N LEU A 98 -19.81 -8.21 -7.81
CA LEU A 98 -19.02 -7.82 -8.99
C LEU A 98 -19.88 -7.17 -10.07
N GLN A 99 -21.19 -7.44 -10.12
CA GLN A 99 -22.12 -6.69 -10.95
C GLN A 99 -22.25 -5.21 -10.54
N LYS A 100 -21.92 -4.85 -9.29
CA LYS A 100 -21.83 -3.45 -8.85
C LYS A 100 -20.51 -2.79 -9.24
N VAL A 101 -19.54 -3.54 -9.75
CA VAL A 101 -18.32 -2.98 -10.35
C VAL A 101 -18.72 -2.39 -11.68
N SER A 102 -18.77 -1.06 -11.68
CA SER A 102 -19.27 -0.22 -12.76
C SER A 102 -18.52 -0.33 -14.08
N GLN A 103 -17.28 -0.78 -14.06
CA GLN A 103 -16.47 -0.95 -15.27
C GLN A 103 -15.54 -2.15 -15.11
N VAL A 104 -15.57 -3.05 -16.09
CA VAL A 104 -14.69 -4.22 -16.16
C VAL A 104 -13.92 -4.19 -17.47
N VAL A 105 -12.60 -4.31 -17.37
CA VAL A 105 -11.69 -4.45 -18.50
C VAL A 105 -11.22 -5.90 -18.54
N ILE A 106 -11.48 -6.56 -19.67
CA ILE A 106 -11.06 -7.93 -19.93
C ILE A 106 -9.86 -7.86 -20.88
N GLU A 107 -8.71 -8.33 -20.41
CA GLU A 107 -7.46 -8.40 -21.16
C GLU A 107 -7.16 -9.84 -21.59
N ASP A 108 -6.41 -10.01 -22.68
CA ASP A 108 -6.14 -11.33 -23.28
C ASP A 108 -5.01 -12.11 -22.57
N SER A 109 -4.25 -11.47 -21.68
CA SER A 109 -3.16 -12.11 -20.93
C SER A 109 -2.96 -11.53 -19.53
N LEU A 110 -2.25 -12.27 -18.66
CA LEU A 110 -1.91 -11.79 -17.32
C LEU A 110 -0.95 -10.60 -17.36
N GLU A 111 -0.05 -10.54 -18.33
CA GLU A 111 0.87 -9.42 -18.53
C GLU A 111 0.13 -8.15 -18.94
N ASN A 112 -0.81 -8.25 -19.89
CA ASN A 112 -1.64 -7.12 -20.31
C ASN A 112 -2.52 -6.62 -19.15
N ARG A 113 -3.10 -7.55 -18.37
CA ARG A 113 -3.80 -7.24 -17.12
C ARG A 113 -2.92 -6.48 -16.14
N LYS A 114 -1.68 -6.93 -15.88
CA LYS A 114 -0.73 -6.24 -14.99
C LYS A 114 -0.39 -4.85 -15.50
N ASN A 115 -0.09 -4.70 -16.79
CA ASN A 115 0.21 -3.40 -17.40
C ASN A 115 -0.97 -2.42 -17.29
N LYS A 116 -2.19 -2.92 -17.44
CA LYS A 116 -3.41 -2.10 -17.31
C LYS A 116 -3.63 -1.61 -15.88
N LEU A 117 -3.40 -2.47 -14.88
CA LEU A 117 -3.45 -2.13 -13.47
C LEU A 117 -2.34 -1.14 -13.08
N LEU A 118 -1.13 -1.40 -13.57
CA LEU A 118 0.05 -0.58 -13.34
C LEU A 118 -0.09 0.83 -13.93
N ALA A 119 -1.06 1.09 -14.82
CA ALA A 119 -1.35 2.41 -15.36
C ALA A 119 -1.98 3.39 -14.33
N ALA A 120 -2.36 2.93 -13.14
CA ALA A 120 -2.86 3.77 -12.04
C ALA A 120 -1.82 4.82 -11.58
N ASP A 121 -2.26 5.89 -10.92
CA ASP A 121 -1.36 6.95 -10.42
C ASP A 121 -0.62 6.52 -9.15
N ILE A 122 -1.22 5.64 -8.34
CA ILE A 122 -0.67 5.09 -7.09
C ILE A 122 -0.84 3.57 -7.12
N VAL A 123 0.13 2.81 -6.59
CA VAL A 123 -0.01 1.35 -6.38
C VAL A 123 0.09 1.04 -4.90
N VAL A 124 -0.84 0.24 -4.39
CA VAL A 124 -0.85 -0.26 -3.01
C VAL A 124 -0.77 -1.78 -3.04
N PHE A 125 0.24 -2.34 -2.38
CA PHE A 125 0.35 -3.76 -2.13
C PHE A 125 -0.21 -4.08 -0.75
N ALA A 126 -1.35 -4.75 -0.73
CA ALA A 126 -2.05 -5.23 0.46
C ALA A 126 -1.73 -6.71 0.73
N PRO A 127 -1.97 -7.24 1.94
CA PRO A 127 -1.70 -8.63 2.26
C PRO A 127 -2.28 -9.62 1.24
N GLY A 128 -1.45 -10.56 0.81
CA GLY A 128 -1.80 -11.44 -0.30
C GLY A 128 -0.82 -12.59 -0.53
N GLY A 129 -1.15 -13.43 -1.51
CA GLY A 129 -0.35 -14.62 -1.83
C GLY A 129 0.69 -14.36 -2.91
N VAL A 130 1.08 -15.43 -3.60
CA VAL A 130 2.07 -15.38 -4.69
C VAL A 130 1.68 -14.43 -5.84
N GLY A 131 0.38 -14.22 -6.11
CA GLY A 131 -0.06 -13.26 -7.12
C GLY A 131 0.29 -11.81 -6.76
N THR A 132 0.14 -11.43 -5.49
CA THR A 132 0.58 -10.12 -4.99
C THR A 132 2.10 -9.97 -5.05
N LEU A 133 2.85 -11.07 -4.84
CA LEU A 133 4.30 -11.06 -4.99
C LEU A 133 4.75 -10.97 -6.45
N ASP A 134 4.04 -11.62 -7.38
CA ASP A 134 4.27 -11.48 -8.83
C ASP A 134 4.06 -10.04 -9.28
N GLU A 135 2.94 -9.42 -8.87
CA GLU A 135 2.65 -8.01 -9.17
C GLU A 135 3.72 -7.09 -8.53
N LEU A 136 4.08 -7.29 -7.26
CA LEU A 136 5.11 -6.50 -6.58
C LEU A 136 6.47 -6.61 -7.27
N ALA A 137 6.92 -7.82 -7.59
CA ALA A 137 8.21 -8.03 -8.24
C ALA A 137 8.22 -7.45 -9.66
N TYR A 138 7.15 -7.68 -10.43
CA TYR A 138 7.00 -7.13 -11.78
C TYR A 138 7.04 -5.60 -11.77
N ASP A 139 6.30 -4.96 -10.87
CA ASP A 139 6.23 -3.51 -10.76
C ASP A 139 7.57 -2.90 -10.31
N CYS A 140 8.31 -3.59 -9.42
CA CYS A 140 9.65 -3.18 -9.03
C CYS A 140 10.63 -3.26 -10.20
N VAL A 141 10.62 -4.34 -10.97
CA VAL A 141 11.46 -4.51 -12.16
C VAL A 141 11.11 -3.43 -13.19
N ALA A 142 9.82 -3.23 -13.47
CA ALA A 142 9.37 -2.21 -14.42
C ALA A 142 9.84 -0.79 -14.03
N MET A 143 9.86 -0.47 -12.74
CA MET A 143 10.39 0.81 -12.25
C MET A 143 11.92 0.89 -12.35
N GLN A 144 12.65 -0.15 -11.95
CA GLN A 144 14.11 -0.18 -11.97
C GLN A 144 14.67 -0.10 -13.40
N ASP A 145 14.03 -0.79 -14.33
CA ASP A 145 14.45 -0.82 -15.74
C ASP A 145 13.99 0.42 -16.53
N GLY A 146 13.24 1.33 -15.89
CA GLY A 146 12.78 2.58 -16.49
C GLY A 146 11.57 2.46 -17.42
N PHE A 147 10.92 1.29 -17.48
CA PHE A 147 9.68 1.09 -18.24
C PHE A 147 8.47 1.76 -17.57
N LEU A 148 8.51 1.90 -16.25
CA LEU A 148 7.50 2.59 -15.46
C LEU A 148 8.03 3.96 -15.04
N LYS A 149 7.34 5.02 -15.47
CA LYS A 149 7.54 6.35 -14.86
C LYS A 149 7.29 6.21 -13.35
N ASN A 150 8.27 6.64 -12.58
CA ASN A 150 8.24 6.60 -11.13
C ASN A 150 6.92 7.12 -10.55
N LYS A 151 6.30 6.31 -9.69
CA LYS A 151 5.04 6.59 -9.02
C LYS A 151 5.04 6.05 -7.60
N PRO A 152 4.17 6.54 -6.71
CA PRO A 152 4.14 6.09 -5.33
C PRO A 152 3.73 4.63 -5.22
N PHE A 153 4.61 3.82 -4.63
CA PHE A 153 4.33 2.45 -4.21
C PHE A 153 4.14 2.43 -2.70
N ILE A 154 2.96 1.97 -2.26
CA ILE A 154 2.61 1.85 -0.86
C ILE A 154 2.60 0.37 -0.48
N ILE A 155 3.28 0.04 0.61
CA ILE A 155 3.18 -1.28 1.25
C ILE A 155 2.23 -1.14 2.43
N TYR A 156 1.07 -1.82 2.34
CA TYR A 156 0.09 -1.82 3.42
C TYR A 156 0.39 -2.96 4.40
N ASN A 157 1.29 -2.66 5.34
CA ASN A 157 1.97 -3.60 6.22
C ASN A 157 1.17 -3.98 7.47
N ILE A 158 -0.11 -4.34 7.29
CA ILE A 158 -1.02 -4.74 8.37
C ILE A 158 -0.38 -5.87 9.19
N ASN A 159 -0.27 -5.70 10.51
CA ASN A 159 0.32 -6.68 11.43
C ASN A 159 1.70 -7.21 10.98
N ASN A 160 2.51 -6.33 10.40
CA ASN A 160 3.86 -6.61 9.89
C ASN A 160 3.89 -7.70 8.80
N PHE A 161 2.84 -7.85 8.00
CA PHE A 161 2.71 -8.87 6.95
C PHE A 161 3.88 -8.89 5.96
N PHE A 162 4.33 -7.71 5.52
CA PHE A 162 5.35 -7.58 4.48
C PHE A 162 6.79 -7.57 5.02
N TYR A 163 6.97 -7.74 6.34
CA TYR A 163 8.29 -7.64 6.97
C TYR A 163 9.38 -8.45 6.23
N HIS A 164 9.16 -9.76 6.03
CA HIS A 164 10.16 -10.63 5.40
C HIS A 164 10.44 -10.25 3.94
N ILE A 165 9.43 -9.76 3.22
CA ILE A 165 9.58 -9.31 1.85
C ILE A 165 10.41 -8.03 1.81
N LEU A 166 10.09 -7.06 2.68
CA LEU A 166 10.84 -5.81 2.80
C LEU A 166 12.31 -6.05 3.17
N GLU A 167 12.58 -6.94 4.13
CA GLU A 167 13.96 -7.31 4.49
C GLU A 167 14.70 -7.99 3.33
N THR A 168 14.03 -8.87 2.59
CA THR A 168 14.62 -9.51 1.40
C THR A 168 14.98 -8.46 0.35
N LEU A 169 14.07 -7.51 0.06
CA LEU A 169 14.31 -6.44 -0.91
C LEU A 169 15.41 -5.48 -0.44
N LYS A 170 15.49 -5.19 0.86
CA LYS A 170 16.60 -4.42 1.46
C LYS A 170 17.93 -5.17 1.28
N GLU A 171 17.96 -6.47 1.53
CA GLU A 171 19.18 -7.27 1.39
C GLU A 171 19.65 -7.35 -0.06
N LEU A 172 18.73 -7.53 -1.01
CA LEU A 172 19.03 -7.47 -2.44
C LEU A 172 19.65 -6.12 -2.83
N ALA A 173 19.18 -5.03 -2.25
CA ALA A 173 19.76 -3.71 -2.48
C ALA A 173 21.16 -3.57 -1.85
N THR A 174 21.33 -3.99 -0.60
CA THR A 174 22.61 -3.92 0.13
C THR A 174 23.70 -4.77 -0.52
N THR A 175 23.32 -5.92 -1.07
CA THR A 175 24.23 -6.85 -1.76
C THR A 175 24.50 -6.47 -3.22
N GLY A 176 23.87 -5.40 -3.72
CA GLY A 176 24.11 -4.85 -5.06
C GLY A 176 23.35 -5.53 -6.20
N PHE A 177 22.36 -6.38 -5.89
CA PHE A 177 21.51 -7.02 -6.91
C PHE A 177 20.30 -6.17 -7.32
N ALA A 178 19.97 -5.13 -6.56
CA ALA A 178 18.84 -4.26 -6.83
C ALA A 178 19.12 -2.81 -6.39
N THR A 179 18.34 -1.86 -6.89
CA THR A 179 18.28 -0.52 -6.30
C THR A 179 17.25 -0.50 -5.18
N ARG A 180 17.52 0.24 -4.10
CA ARG A 180 16.55 0.40 -3.00
C ARG A 180 15.27 1.06 -3.51
N MET A 181 14.16 0.34 -3.40
CA MET A 181 12.84 0.83 -3.79
C MET A 181 12.28 1.81 -2.76
N PRO A 182 11.69 2.94 -3.19
CA PRO A 182 11.14 3.96 -2.30
C PRO A 182 9.71 3.62 -1.83
N PHE A 183 9.54 2.48 -1.14
CA PHE A 183 8.23 2.10 -0.62
C PHE A 183 7.79 3.02 0.52
N ILE A 184 6.57 3.56 0.42
CA ILE A 184 5.89 4.19 1.54
C ILE A 184 5.22 3.07 2.35
N VAL A 185 5.74 2.79 3.55
CA VAL A 185 5.23 1.70 4.38
C VAL A 185 4.28 2.25 5.43
N VAL A 186 3.02 1.84 5.36
CA VAL A 186 1.94 2.22 6.28
C VAL A 186 1.35 0.98 6.94
N ASP A 187 0.91 1.08 8.18
CA ASP A 187 0.59 -0.10 9.00
C ASP A 187 -0.93 -0.28 9.20
N ASP A 188 -1.72 0.77 8.98
CA ASP A 188 -3.18 0.80 9.18
C ASP A 188 -3.87 1.85 8.28
N SER A 189 -5.20 1.83 8.27
CA SER A 189 -6.02 2.74 7.44
C SER A 189 -5.88 4.21 7.81
N TRP A 190 -5.39 4.53 9.02
CA TRP A 190 -5.15 5.90 9.45
C TRP A 190 -3.86 6.45 8.84
N THR A 191 -2.76 5.70 8.98
CA THR A 191 -1.47 6.02 8.34
C THR A 191 -1.56 5.98 6.81
N LEU A 192 -2.39 5.09 6.24
CA LEU A 192 -2.69 5.07 4.82
C LEU A 192 -3.41 6.33 4.34
N GLU A 193 -4.42 6.82 5.08
CA GLU A 193 -5.11 8.07 4.74
C GLU A 193 -4.12 9.25 4.72
N MET A 194 -3.20 9.30 5.68
CA MET A 194 -2.16 10.33 5.72
C MET A 194 -1.24 10.25 4.49
N ALA A 195 -0.78 9.05 4.13
CA ALA A 195 0.03 8.84 2.94
C ALA A 195 -0.71 9.29 1.67
N PHE A 196 -1.98 8.90 1.52
CA PHE A 196 -2.81 9.34 0.41
C PHE A 196 -2.96 10.86 0.33
N ARG A 197 -3.14 11.55 1.46
CA ARG A 197 -3.25 13.01 1.49
C ARG A 197 -1.94 13.68 1.05
N LEU A 198 -0.82 13.25 1.61
CA LEU A 198 0.50 13.76 1.26
C LEU A 198 0.83 13.50 -0.22
N ILE A 199 0.52 12.31 -0.72
CA ILE A 199 0.67 11.98 -2.14
C ILE A 199 -0.22 12.86 -3.01
N GLN A 200 -1.50 13.04 -2.65
CA GLN A 200 -2.43 13.86 -3.41
C GLN A 200 -1.95 15.31 -3.51
N MET A 201 -1.41 15.87 -2.43
CA MET A 201 -0.80 17.20 -2.43
C MET A 201 0.39 17.25 -3.37
N LYS A 202 1.38 16.37 -3.16
CA LYS A 202 2.62 16.37 -3.93
C LYS A 202 2.39 16.11 -5.42
N ILE A 203 1.52 15.17 -5.80
CA ILE A 203 1.19 14.91 -7.21
C ILE A 203 0.52 16.12 -7.88
N ARG A 204 -0.38 16.83 -7.18
CA ARG A 204 -1.05 18.02 -7.73
C ARG A 204 -0.11 19.20 -7.93
N GLU A 205 0.98 19.24 -7.19
CA GLU A 205 1.98 20.31 -7.24
C GLU A 205 3.13 20.01 -8.23
N CYS A 206 3.27 18.77 -8.71
CA CYS A 206 4.33 18.40 -9.65
C CYS A 206 4.15 18.98 -11.05
N ALA A 207 5.25 19.46 -11.64
CA ALA A 207 5.30 19.89 -13.04
C ALA A 207 5.50 18.72 -14.01
N ASP A 208 6.22 17.66 -13.60
CA ASP A 208 6.46 16.45 -14.39
C ASP A 208 6.72 15.18 -13.55
N GLY A 209 6.95 14.05 -14.22
CA GLY A 209 7.16 12.75 -13.58
C GLY A 209 8.50 12.58 -12.84
N THR A 210 9.49 13.44 -13.08
CA THR A 210 10.78 13.44 -12.36
C THR A 210 10.57 13.97 -10.95
N GLU A 211 9.80 15.04 -10.83
CA GLU A 211 9.43 15.62 -9.54
C GLU A 211 8.57 14.64 -8.71
N ALA A 212 7.66 13.91 -9.36
CA ALA A 212 6.88 12.86 -8.72
C ALA A 212 7.76 11.74 -8.12
N TYR A 213 8.87 11.38 -8.77
CA TYR A 213 9.84 10.43 -8.22
C TYR A 213 10.53 10.94 -6.96
N ALA A 214 11.06 12.17 -7.02
CA ALA A 214 11.76 12.79 -5.90
C ALA A 214 10.82 12.87 -4.69
N ASN A 215 9.57 13.26 -4.94
CA ASN A 215 8.52 13.33 -3.94
C ASN A 215 8.16 11.97 -3.35
N ALA A 216 8.02 10.92 -4.15
CA ALA A 216 7.74 9.56 -3.67
C ALA A 216 8.90 9.02 -2.82
N ARG A 217 10.14 9.20 -3.29
CA ARG A 217 11.35 8.80 -2.56
C ARG A 217 11.47 9.52 -1.24
N GLN A 218 11.28 10.83 -1.23
CA GLN A 218 11.33 11.64 -0.04
C GLN A 218 10.23 11.26 0.95
N LEU A 219 8.99 11.10 0.49
CA LEU A 219 7.86 10.73 1.33
C LEU A 219 8.04 9.34 1.98
N ALA A 220 8.66 8.39 1.29
CA ALA A 220 8.99 7.08 1.87
C ALA A 220 9.85 7.18 3.15
N TYR A 221 10.73 8.18 3.23
CA TYR A 221 11.55 8.46 4.41
C TYR A 221 10.86 9.40 5.42
N GLU A 222 10.05 10.35 4.95
CA GLU A 222 9.37 11.33 5.81
C GLU A 222 8.09 10.82 6.47
N MET A 223 7.49 9.75 5.96
CA MET A 223 6.20 9.25 6.47
C MET A 223 6.20 9.01 8.00
N PRO A 224 7.22 8.40 8.62
CA PRO A 224 7.29 8.25 10.08
C PRO A 224 7.32 9.58 10.83
N TYR A 225 8.01 10.59 10.29
CA TYR A 225 8.04 11.94 10.87
C TYR A 225 6.64 12.57 10.87
N PHE A 226 5.94 12.49 9.75
CA PHE A 226 4.57 13.00 9.63
C PHE A 226 3.62 12.31 10.61
N ILE A 227 3.73 10.98 10.77
CA ILE A 227 2.96 10.21 11.75
C ILE A 227 3.25 10.72 13.17
N LYS A 228 4.52 10.81 13.56
CA LYS A 228 4.95 11.28 14.88
C LYS A 228 4.43 12.68 15.18
N ARG A 229 4.57 13.61 14.24
CA ARG A 229 4.10 15.00 14.36
C ARG A 229 2.58 15.09 14.44
N LYS A 230 1.85 14.26 13.69
CA LYS A 230 0.37 14.25 13.72
C LYS A 230 -0.17 13.75 15.06
N LEU A 231 0.54 12.83 15.72
CA LEU A 231 0.20 12.33 17.07
C LEU A 231 0.52 13.35 18.16
N SER A 232 1.58 14.14 17.99
CA SER A 232 2.04 15.11 18.99
C SER A 232 1.51 16.53 18.80
N SER A 233 0.67 16.78 17.79
CA SER A 233 0.16 18.12 17.47
C SER A 233 -1.28 18.13 16.95
N SER A 234 -1.95 19.27 17.13
CA SER A 234 -3.28 19.53 16.58
C SER A 234 -3.27 19.90 15.10
N HIS A 235 -2.09 20.15 14.50
CA HIS A 235 -1.97 20.51 13.10
C HIS A 235 -2.53 19.40 12.19
N SER A 236 -3.16 19.83 11.10
CA SER A 236 -3.53 18.98 9.99
C SER A 236 -2.29 18.46 9.27
N ILE A 237 -2.43 17.38 8.50
CA ILE A 237 -1.30 16.83 7.76
C ILE A 237 -0.85 17.77 6.64
N GLU A 238 -1.78 18.55 6.09
CA GLU A 238 -1.52 19.58 5.09
C GLU A 238 -0.69 20.74 5.64
N GLU A 239 -0.98 21.19 6.88
CA GLU A 239 -0.19 22.22 7.56
C GLU A 239 1.23 21.72 7.84
N LEU A 240 1.36 20.48 8.36
CA LEU A 240 2.66 19.87 8.61
C LEU A 240 3.49 19.74 7.32
N SER A 241 2.88 19.34 6.19
CA SER A 241 3.57 19.28 4.90
C SER A 241 4.08 20.65 4.47
N LYS A 242 3.24 21.68 4.59
CA LYS A 242 3.62 23.06 4.24
C LYS A 242 4.76 23.59 5.11
N GLU A 243 4.77 23.28 6.41
CA GLU A 243 5.88 23.63 7.30
C GLU A 243 7.20 22.99 6.84
N VAL A 244 7.16 21.70 6.49
CA VAL A 244 8.32 20.97 5.96
C VAL A 244 8.80 21.60 4.65
N ASP A 245 7.89 21.84 3.71
CA ASP A 245 8.22 22.42 2.40
C ASP A 245 8.79 23.85 2.54
N GLU A 246 8.28 24.66 3.47
CA GLU A 246 8.76 26.01 3.74
C GLU A 246 10.17 25.99 4.33
N ILE A 247 10.45 25.10 5.29
CA ILE A 247 11.80 24.94 5.85
C ILE A 247 12.78 24.47 4.76
N GLN A 248 12.37 23.52 3.92
CA GLN A 248 13.22 23.00 2.84
C GLN A 248 13.53 24.06 1.77
N LYS A 249 12.56 24.90 1.41
CA LYS A 249 12.74 25.96 0.42
C LYS A 249 13.48 27.17 1.00
N ASN A 250 12.98 27.73 2.09
CA ASN A 250 13.36 29.07 2.58
C ASN A 250 14.08 29.06 3.94
N GLY A 251 14.18 27.90 4.62
CA GLY A 251 14.85 27.80 5.91
C GLY A 251 16.36 28.09 5.86
N THR A 252 16.91 28.49 7.00
CA THR A 252 18.37 28.57 7.22
C THR A 252 19.00 27.17 7.20
N ALA A 253 20.32 27.09 7.01
CA ALA A 253 21.04 25.81 7.03
C ALA A 253 20.79 25.03 8.33
N ALA A 254 20.80 25.72 9.48
CA ALA A 254 20.52 25.12 10.78
C ALA A 254 19.10 24.57 10.90
N GLN A 255 18.10 25.25 10.35
CA GLN A 255 16.71 24.77 10.36
C GLN A 255 16.54 23.52 9.47
N LYS A 256 17.19 23.50 8.31
CA LYS A 256 17.16 22.33 7.40
C LYS A 256 17.84 21.12 8.03
N GLU A 257 18.99 21.33 8.67
CA GLU A 257 19.73 20.27 9.38
C GLU A 257 18.92 19.70 10.55
N TYR A 258 18.30 20.59 11.36
CA TYR A 258 17.41 20.17 12.44
C TYR A 258 16.23 19.33 11.93
N LEU A 259 15.54 19.79 10.88
CA LEU A 259 14.43 19.06 10.28
C LEU A 259 14.89 17.69 9.74
N SER A 260 16.05 17.63 9.07
CA SER A 260 16.61 16.38 8.57
C SER A 260 16.89 15.39 9.71
N GLY A 261 17.43 15.87 10.83
CA GLY A 261 17.67 15.05 12.02
C GLY A 261 16.39 14.50 12.65
N GLU A 262 15.34 15.33 12.76
CA GLU A 262 14.03 14.89 13.25
C GLU A 262 13.38 13.83 12.34
N ILE A 263 13.52 13.99 11.02
CA ILE A 263 13.04 13.01 10.03
C ILE A 263 13.77 11.68 10.17
N GLU A 264 15.11 11.73 10.21
CA GLU A 264 15.93 10.53 10.37
C GLU A 264 15.64 9.81 11.69
N GLN A 265 15.53 10.55 12.79
CA GLN A 265 15.19 9.99 14.10
C GLN A 265 13.83 9.31 14.06
N ALA A 266 12.79 9.95 13.51
CA ALA A 266 11.46 9.35 13.42
C ALA A 266 11.45 8.10 12.54
N TYR A 267 12.24 8.09 11.45
CA TYR A 267 12.42 6.92 10.60
C TYR A 267 13.05 5.76 11.36
N LEU A 268 14.16 6.00 12.07
CA LEU A 268 14.85 4.98 12.86
C LEU A 268 13.99 4.44 14.00
N GLU A 269 13.31 5.32 14.74
CA GLU A 269 12.38 4.92 15.80
C GLU A 269 11.29 3.98 15.27
N LYS A 270 10.73 4.28 14.09
CA LYS A 270 9.68 3.44 13.50
C LYS A 270 10.21 2.09 13.02
N GLU A 271 11.41 2.03 12.44
CA GLU A 271 12.03 0.76 12.09
C GLU A 271 12.37 -0.09 13.32
N ILE A 272 12.79 0.55 14.42
CA ILE A 272 13.02 -0.12 15.71
C ILE A 272 11.71 -0.65 16.30
N GLU A 273 10.63 0.12 16.27
CA GLU A 273 9.28 -0.30 16.69
C GLU A 273 8.83 -1.55 15.95
N ARG A 274 8.89 -1.54 14.61
CA ARG A 274 8.55 -2.69 13.75
C ARG A 274 9.39 -3.92 14.07
N MET A 275 10.68 -3.72 14.39
CA MET A 275 11.57 -4.80 14.82
C MET A 275 11.13 -5.40 16.17
N TYR A 276 10.76 -4.57 17.15
CA TYR A 276 10.29 -5.05 18.45
C TYR A 276 8.96 -5.80 18.35
N ASP A 277 7.99 -5.27 17.59
CA ASP A 277 6.71 -5.95 17.33
C ASP A 277 6.92 -7.34 16.72
N ARG A 278 7.88 -7.46 15.81
CA ARG A 278 8.28 -8.74 15.23
C ARG A 278 8.88 -9.67 16.29
N LEU A 279 9.82 -9.20 17.11
CA LEU A 279 10.43 -10.02 18.15
C LEU A 279 9.37 -10.53 19.14
N ALA A 280 8.38 -9.71 19.48
CA ALA A 280 7.25 -10.13 20.29
C ALA A 280 6.42 -11.24 19.61
N LYS A 281 6.13 -11.09 18.31
CA LYS A 281 5.39 -12.10 17.52
C LYS A 281 6.16 -13.42 17.40
N ILE A 282 7.45 -13.37 17.09
CA ILE A 282 8.32 -14.56 17.03
C ILE A 282 8.42 -15.23 18.41
N GLY A 283 8.52 -14.45 19.49
CA GLY A 283 8.48 -14.98 20.86
C GLY A 283 7.20 -15.77 21.14
N SER A 284 6.05 -15.25 20.70
CA SER A 284 4.77 -15.96 20.78
C SER A 284 4.77 -17.26 19.94
N GLU A 285 5.23 -17.20 18.70
CA GLU A 285 5.29 -18.36 17.79
C GLU A 285 6.24 -19.45 18.28
N THR A 286 7.42 -19.08 18.77
CA THR A 286 8.38 -20.02 19.37
C THR A 286 7.86 -20.64 20.65
N GLY A 287 7.06 -19.90 21.43
CA GLY A 287 6.27 -20.43 22.56
C GLY A 287 5.30 -21.52 22.11
N MET A 288 4.48 -21.26 21.10
CA MET A 288 3.53 -22.24 20.53
C MET A 288 4.23 -23.49 19.98
N VAL A 289 5.36 -23.33 19.29
CA VAL A 289 6.16 -24.47 18.77
C VAL A 289 6.72 -25.30 19.91
N SER A 290 7.21 -24.66 20.97
CA SER A 290 7.73 -25.33 22.16
C SER A 290 6.64 -26.15 22.87
N GLU A 291 5.42 -25.60 22.97
CA GLU A 291 4.26 -26.31 23.52
C GLU A 291 3.86 -27.53 22.66
N LYS A 292 3.78 -27.35 21.33
CA LYS A 292 3.49 -28.44 20.39
C LYS A 292 4.55 -29.55 20.47
N LEU A 293 5.83 -29.21 20.58
CA LEU A 293 6.91 -30.17 20.77
C LEU A 293 6.81 -30.90 22.11
N ALA A 294 6.43 -30.21 23.18
CA ALA A 294 6.20 -30.83 24.49
C ALA A 294 5.03 -31.84 24.43
N ASN A 295 3.94 -31.48 23.76
CA ASN A 295 2.77 -32.35 23.58
C ASN A 295 3.10 -33.57 22.70
N LEU A 296 3.87 -33.38 21.62
CA LEU A 296 4.37 -34.48 20.77
C LEU A 296 5.23 -35.48 21.57
N LYS A 297 6.12 -34.98 22.43
CA LYS A 297 6.96 -35.81 23.31
C LYS A 297 6.12 -36.61 24.31
N LYS A 298 5.11 -36.00 24.92
CA LYS A 298 4.15 -36.70 25.82
C LYS A 298 3.42 -37.81 25.08
N TRP A 299 2.92 -37.54 23.88
CA TRP A 299 2.20 -38.51 23.06
C TRP A 299 3.07 -39.72 22.68
N LYS A 300 4.30 -39.48 22.21
CA LYS A 300 5.27 -40.57 21.92
C LYS A 300 5.58 -41.41 23.17
N LYS A 301 5.73 -40.78 24.34
CA LYS A 301 6.01 -41.49 25.60
C LYS A 301 4.82 -42.34 26.08
N ALA A 302 3.58 -41.92 25.79
CA ALA A 302 2.37 -42.71 26.06
C ALA A 302 2.19 -43.87 25.06
N ALA A 303 2.53 -43.66 23.79
CA ALA A 303 2.50 -44.70 22.76
C ALA A 303 3.52 -45.82 22.99
N LEU A 304 4.70 -45.49 23.54
CA LEU A 304 5.75 -46.46 23.91
C LEU A 304 5.44 -47.28 25.18
N LYS A 305 4.37 -46.94 25.90
CA LYS A 305 3.94 -47.64 27.13
C LYS A 305 2.76 -48.60 26.92
N LYS A 306 2.24 -48.71 25.70
CA LYS A 306 1.24 -49.69 25.27
C LYS A 306 1.93 -50.79 24.47
#